data_AF-A0A928A6X3-F1
#
_entry.id   AF-A0A928A6X3-F1
#
_cell.length_a   1.000
_cell.length_b   1.000
_cell.length_c   1.000
_cell.angle_alpha   90.00
_cell.angle_beta   90.00
_cell.angle_gamma   90.00
#
_symmetry.space_group_name_H-M   'P 1'
#
loop_
_entity.id
_entity.type
_entity.pdbx_description
1 polymer ?
#
loop_
_entity_poly.entity_id
_entity_poly.type
_entity_poly.pdbx_seq_one_letter_code
_entity_poly.pdbx_strand_id
1 'polypeptide(L)'
;MVAVTVKDMPLHLRPREKALNLGFGALSDSELLALIISSGIPGTNSISLANDILIRTDGLGGLMKMSLQQIMELKGIGLAKASQILASLELIRRLSYVNMINSDVLSDPRMLVTWLQKNYGSRNQEYFVAVFLNSRGQVKGCREIFVGTRERVTIEVRELFNEALRCNASRMIIAHNHPSQITEPSKADINMTLTLHQAGEIMGISLVDHVIVSYDRYYSFRENGRI
;
A
#
# COMPACT_ATOMS: atom_id res chain seq x y z
N MET A 1 39.10 15.20 8.69
CA MET A 1 38.20 15.34 9.87
C MET A 1 37.62 13.97 10.18
N VAL A 2 37.77 13.49 11.41
CA VAL A 2 37.16 12.22 11.83
C VAL A 2 35.65 12.42 11.87
N ALA A 3 34.89 11.62 11.11
CA ALA A 3 33.45 11.74 11.10
C ALA A 3 32.87 11.25 12.43
N VAL A 4 32.05 12.08 13.07
CA VAL A 4 31.36 11.77 14.34
C VAL A 4 30.50 10.54 14.14
N THR A 5 30.80 9.46 14.87
CA THR A 5 29.99 8.25 14.87
C THR A 5 28.80 8.42 15.80
N VAL A 6 27.76 7.58 15.67
CA VAL A 6 26.63 7.59 16.61
C VAL A 6 27.10 7.33 18.05
N LYS A 7 28.18 6.57 18.24
CA LYS A 7 28.75 6.31 19.57
C LYS A 7 29.40 7.52 20.21
N ASP A 8 29.72 8.56 19.43
CA ASP A 8 30.31 9.79 19.93
C ASP A 8 29.22 10.80 20.36
N MET A 9 27.95 10.55 20.00
CA MET A 9 26.82 11.37 20.44
C MET A 9 26.51 11.17 21.93
N PRO A 10 25.92 12.16 22.61
CA PRO A 10 25.34 11.98 23.93
C PRO A 10 24.38 10.78 23.95
N LEU A 11 24.45 9.94 25.00
CA LEU A 11 23.67 8.70 25.10
C LEU A 11 22.17 8.92 24.80
N HIS A 12 21.57 9.97 25.33
CA HIS A 12 20.14 10.27 25.12
C HIS A 12 19.76 10.69 23.69
N LEU A 13 20.74 11.01 22.83
CA LEU A 13 20.53 11.32 21.42
C LEU A 13 20.83 10.13 20.50
N ARG A 14 21.37 9.03 21.03
CA ARG A 14 21.61 7.82 20.24
C ARG A 14 20.27 7.13 19.99
N PRO A 15 19.95 6.69 18.75
CA PRO A 15 18.61 6.23 18.43
C PRO A 15 18.11 5.06 19.29
N ARG A 16 18.99 4.09 19.60
CA ARG A 16 18.61 2.92 20.40
C ARG A 16 18.29 3.33 21.84
N GLU A 17 19.16 4.12 22.45
CA GLU A 17 19.04 4.59 23.83
C GLU A 17 17.87 5.58 23.99
N LYS A 18 17.68 6.47 23.02
CA LYS A 18 16.52 7.36 22.92
C LYS A 18 15.21 6.56 22.84
N ALA A 19 15.17 5.50 22.01
CA ALA A 19 14.00 4.63 21.92
C ALA A 19 13.73 3.85 23.20
N LEU A 20 14.76 3.40 23.93
CA LEU A 20 14.59 2.73 25.22
C LEU A 20 14.04 3.67 26.30
N ASN A 21 14.42 4.95 26.27
CA ASN A 21 14.00 5.93 27.27
C ASN A 21 12.64 6.56 26.96
N LEU A 22 12.36 6.86 25.69
CA LEU A 22 11.20 7.67 25.26
C LEU A 22 10.22 6.90 24.36
N GLY A 23 10.54 5.65 24.00
CA GLY A 23 9.78 4.84 23.06
C GLY A 23 10.16 5.10 21.59
N PHE A 24 9.84 4.15 20.72
CA PHE A 24 10.13 4.24 19.29
C PHE A 24 9.41 5.39 18.57
N GLY A 25 8.27 5.85 19.11
CA GLY A 25 7.53 7.00 18.55
C GLY A 25 8.23 8.35 18.71
N ALA A 26 9.26 8.44 19.55
CA ALA A 26 10.06 9.66 19.72
C ALA A 26 11.19 9.80 18.68
N LEU A 27 11.42 8.77 17.86
CA LEU A 27 12.45 8.77 16.83
C LEU A 27 11.95 9.45 15.54
N SER A 28 12.84 10.16 14.86
CA SER A 28 12.59 10.61 13.49
C SER A 28 12.63 9.43 12.50
N ASP A 29 12.10 9.64 11.29
CA ASP A 29 12.22 8.67 10.20
C ASP A 29 13.68 8.29 9.91
N SER A 30 14.61 9.27 9.98
CA SER A 30 16.04 9.02 9.79
C SER A 30 16.64 8.19 10.92
N GLU A 31 16.22 8.39 12.17
CA GLU A 31 16.66 7.59 13.31
C GLU A 31 16.10 6.14 13.23
N LEU A 32 14.84 5.98 12.84
CA LEU A 32 14.23 4.66 12.61
C LEU A 32 14.94 3.90 11.50
N LEU A 33 15.18 4.55 10.35
CA LEU A 33 15.89 3.95 9.23
C LEU A 33 17.35 3.65 9.61
N ALA A 34 18.00 4.50 10.41
CA ALA A 34 19.36 4.26 10.92
C ALA A 34 19.46 2.99 11.79
N LEU A 35 18.40 2.68 12.56
CA LEU A 35 18.33 1.42 13.31
C LEU A 35 18.21 0.21 12.39
N ILE A 36 17.46 0.31 11.29
CA ILE A 36 17.31 -0.77 10.31
C ILE A 36 18.64 -1.06 9.60
N ILE A 37 19.29 -0.03 9.05
CA ILE A 37 20.55 -0.21 8.29
C ILE A 37 21.76 -0.46 9.18
N SER A 38 21.60 -0.28 10.50
CA SER A 38 22.54 -0.57 11.60
C SER A 38 23.88 0.20 11.60
N SER A 39 24.39 0.62 10.44
CA SER A 39 25.69 1.28 10.31
C SER A 39 25.71 2.28 9.16
N GLY A 40 26.64 3.24 9.25
CA GLY A 40 26.92 4.21 8.20
C GLY A 40 27.88 3.66 7.14
N ILE A 41 28.65 4.56 6.53
CA ILE A 41 29.80 4.29 5.66
C ILE A 41 31.01 5.09 6.16
N PRO A 42 32.24 4.81 5.71
CA PRO A 42 33.39 5.64 6.08
C PRO A 42 33.11 7.12 5.83
N GLY A 43 33.22 7.94 6.88
CA GLY A 43 32.93 9.38 6.80
C GLY A 43 31.48 9.81 7.08
N THR A 44 30.53 8.88 7.21
CA THR A 44 29.11 9.19 7.40
C THR A 44 28.48 8.21 8.38
N ASN A 45 27.91 8.68 9.49
CA ASN A 45 27.24 7.81 10.46
C ASN A 45 25.88 7.30 9.93
N SER A 46 25.25 6.34 10.63
CA SER A 46 23.99 5.73 10.17
C SER A 46 22.82 6.71 10.11
N ILE A 47 22.74 7.69 11.00
CA ILE A 47 21.68 8.71 10.98
C ILE A 47 21.83 9.60 9.76
N SER A 48 23.03 10.10 9.49
CA SER A 48 23.31 10.92 8.31
C SER A 48 23.07 10.14 7.02
N LEU A 49 23.51 8.88 6.95
CA LEU A 49 23.25 8.02 5.79
C LEU A 49 21.75 7.79 5.58
N ALA A 50 21.00 7.51 6.65
CA ALA A 50 19.55 7.35 6.58
C ALA A 50 18.84 8.63 6.11
N ASN A 51 19.29 9.80 6.59
CA ASN A 51 18.78 11.09 6.15
C ASN A 51 19.05 11.34 4.65
N ASP A 52 20.26 11.04 4.18
CA ASP A 52 20.61 11.17 2.76
C ASP A 52 19.75 10.26 1.87
N ILE A 53 19.45 9.05 2.33
CA ILE A 53 18.53 8.13 1.65
C ILE A 53 17.14 8.76 1.56
N LEU A 54 16.57 9.20 2.68
CA LEU A 54 15.23 9.80 2.69
C LEU A 54 15.15 11.05 1.79
N ILE A 55 16.18 11.89 1.75
CA ILE A 55 16.21 13.04 0.83
C ILE A 55 16.19 12.57 -0.63
N ARG A 56 16.99 11.56 -0.98
CA ARG A 56 17.04 11.04 -2.36
C ARG A 56 15.79 10.30 -2.80
N THR A 57 15.02 9.79 -1.85
CA THR A 57 13.79 9.04 -2.12
C THR A 57 12.54 9.86 -1.86
N ASP A 58 12.64 11.16 -1.62
CA ASP A 58 11.50 12.02 -1.29
C ASP A 58 10.67 11.48 -0.09
N GLY A 59 11.41 11.08 0.95
CA GLY A 59 10.89 10.49 2.18
C GLY A 59 10.62 8.99 2.10
N LEU A 60 9.88 8.48 3.11
CA LEU A 60 9.51 7.06 3.21
C LEU A 60 8.59 6.61 2.07
N GLY A 61 7.75 7.52 1.56
CA GLY A 61 6.80 7.25 0.49
C GLY A 61 7.49 6.83 -0.81
N GLY A 62 8.54 7.53 -1.24
CA GLY A 62 9.31 7.12 -2.41
C GLY A 62 10.23 5.93 -2.13
N LEU A 63 10.76 5.79 -0.90
CA LEU A 63 11.55 4.61 -0.52
C LEU A 63 10.73 3.30 -0.67
N MET A 64 9.45 3.32 -0.30
CA MET A 64 8.54 2.19 -0.48
C MET A 64 8.30 1.76 -1.93
N LYS A 65 8.57 2.64 -2.90
CA LYS A 65 8.33 2.37 -4.33
C LYS A 65 9.54 1.79 -5.04
N MET A 66 10.72 1.78 -4.40
CA MET A 66 11.96 1.38 -5.06
C MET A 66 12.11 -0.14 -5.15
N SER A 67 12.66 -0.61 -6.26
CA SER A 67 13.12 -2.00 -6.43
C SER A 67 14.42 -2.26 -5.68
N LEU A 68 14.79 -3.53 -5.53
CA LEU A 68 16.09 -3.93 -4.98
C LEU A 68 17.24 -3.27 -5.74
N GLN A 69 17.19 -3.26 -7.07
CA GLN A 69 18.21 -2.65 -7.91
C GLN A 69 18.33 -1.15 -7.64
N GLN A 70 17.20 -0.44 -7.63
CA GLN A 70 17.17 1.00 -7.37
C GLN A 70 17.69 1.34 -5.97
N ILE A 71 17.33 0.56 -4.94
CA ILE A 71 17.83 0.78 -3.56
C ILE A 71 19.35 0.56 -3.50
N MET A 72 19.88 -0.43 -4.21
CA MET A 72 21.31 -0.72 -4.23
C MET A 72 22.13 0.34 -4.99
N GLU A 73 21.51 1.17 -5.82
CA GLU A 73 22.17 2.33 -6.44
C GLU A 73 22.43 3.47 -5.44
N LEU A 74 21.76 3.45 -4.28
CA LEU A 74 22.00 4.43 -3.23
C LEU A 74 23.38 4.21 -2.60
N LYS A 75 24.16 5.29 -2.52
CA LYS A 75 25.51 5.26 -1.95
C LYS A 75 25.51 4.64 -0.55
N GLY A 76 26.31 3.59 -0.36
CA GLY A 76 26.46 2.94 0.94
C GLY A 76 25.41 1.89 1.27
N ILE A 77 24.54 1.57 0.32
CA ILE A 77 23.52 0.52 0.43
C ILE A 77 23.89 -0.67 -0.46
N GLY A 78 24.58 -1.64 0.15
CA GLY A 78 24.78 -2.96 -0.46
C GLY A 78 23.57 -3.88 -0.21
N LEU A 79 23.67 -5.10 -0.75
CA LEU A 79 22.60 -6.12 -0.66
C LEU A 79 22.05 -6.30 0.75
N ALA A 80 22.90 -6.39 1.78
CA ALA A 80 22.46 -6.61 3.16
C ALA A 80 21.54 -5.50 3.67
N LYS A 81 21.92 -4.23 3.51
CA LYS A 81 21.10 -3.09 3.95
C LYS A 81 19.85 -2.95 3.09
N ALA A 82 19.95 -3.20 1.78
CA ALA A 82 18.81 -3.17 0.88
C ALA A 82 17.76 -4.22 1.28
N SER A 83 18.18 -5.46 1.58
CA SER A 83 17.30 -6.53 2.06
C SER A 83 16.65 -6.19 3.40
N GLN A 84 17.39 -5.58 4.35
CA GLN A 84 16.82 -5.13 5.64
C GLN A 84 15.71 -4.09 5.46
N ILE A 85 15.93 -3.10 4.59
CA ILE A 85 14.93 -2.08 4.27
C ILE A 85 13.71 -2.74 3.64
N LEU A 86 13.88 -3.49 2.56
CA LEU A 86 12.77 -4.12 1.84
C LEU A 86 11.99 -5.11 2.71
N ALA A 87 12.66 -5.90 3.54
CA ALA A 87 11.98 -6.80 4.48
C ALA A 87 11.14 -6.04 5.50
N SER A 88 11.65 -4.93 6.04
CA SER A 88 10.93 -4.07 6.99
C SER A 88 9.68 -3.47 6.34
N LEU A 89 9.80 -2.98 5.10
CA LEU A 89 8.68 -2.41 4.35
C LEU A 89 7.63 -3.47 3.98
N GLU A 90 8.06 -4.68 3.61
CA GLU A 90 7.16 -5.80 3.34
C GLU A 90 6.38 -6.24 4.59
N LEU A 91 7.01 -6.23 5.77
CA LEU A 91 6.30 -6.49 7.04
C LEU A 91 5.22 -5.45 7.30
N ILE A 92 5.51 -4.16 7.08
CA ILE A 92 4.52 -3.07 7.21
C ILE A 92 3.37 -3.28 6.23
N ARG A 93 3.66 -3.67 4.98
CA ARG A 93 2.67 -3.96 3.96
C ARG A 93 1.75 -5.11 4.37
N ARG A 94 2.31 -6.21 4.89
CA ARG A 94 1.54 -7.36 5.40
C ARG A 94 0.70 -7.02 6.62
N LEU A 95 1.23 -6.26 7.58
CA LEU A 95 0.47 -5.80 8.74
C LEU A 95 -0.71 -4.91 8.33
N SER A 96 -0.51 -4.03 7.35
CA SER A 96 -1.58 -3.19 6.81
C SER A 96 -2.72 -4.03 6.22
N TYR A 97 -2.40 -5.16 5.58
CA TYR A 97 -3.41 -6.11 5.08
C TYR A 97 -4.18 -6.81 6.21
N VAL A 98 -3.49 -7.25 7.26
CA VAL A 98 -4.14 -7.88 8.42
C VAL A 98 -5.12 -6.89 9.08
N ASN A 99 -4.72 -5.63 9.26
CA ASN A 99 -5.58 -4.60 9.82
C ASN A 99 -6.82 -4.35 8.96
N MET A 100 -6.66 -4.29 7.64
CA MET A 100 -7.78 -4.14 6.69
C MET A 100 -8.72 -5.34 6.72
N ILE A 101 -8.21 -6.58 6.82
CA ILE A 101 -9.09 -7.76 6.89
C ILE A 101 -9.92 -7.76 8.18
N ASN A 102 -9.32 -7.34 9.28
CA ASN A 102 -9.96 -7.35 10.59
C ASN A 102 -10.87 -6.12 10.84
N SER A 103 -10.87 -5.14 9.94
CA SER A 103 -11.70 -3.95 10.06
C SER A 103 -13.09 -4.14 9.46
N ASP A 104 -14.08 -3.44 10.00
CA ASP A 104 -15.33 -3.17 9.29
C ASP A 104 -15.09 -2.02 8.30
N VAL A 105 -14.77 -2.38 7.05
CA VAL A 105 -14.46 -1.43 5.98
C VAL A 105 -15.68 -0.61 5.54
N LEU A 106 -16.89 -0.95 5.98
CA LEU A 106 -18.09 -0.17 5.68
C LEU A 106 -18.28 0.96 6.68
N SER A 107 -17.84 0.78 7.93
CA SER A 107 -17.86 1.81 8.96
C SER A 107 -16.73 2.84 8.80
N ASP A 108 -15.57 2.41 8.28
CA ASP A 108 -14.48 3.30 7.89
C ASP A 108 -13.93 2.96 6.48
N PRO A 109 -14.58 3.46 5.42
CA PRO A 109 -14.13 3.25 4.05
C PRO A 109 -12.71 3.78 3.78
N ARG A 110 -12.23 4.75 4.56
CA ARG A 110 -10.90 5.35 4.36
C ARG A 110 -9.78 4.37 4.64
N MET A 111 -9.98 3.43 5.56
CA MET A 111 -9.01 2.35 5.81
C MET A 111 -8.79 1.51 4.56
N LEU A 112 -9.87 1.12 3.88
CA LEU A 112 -9.80 0.34 2.64
C LEU A 112 -9.15 1.15 1.52
N VAL A 113 -9.58 2.40 1.31
CA VAL A 113 -9.00 3.28 0.29
C VAL A 113 -7.50 3.48 0.51
N THR A 114 -7.09 3.75 1.75
CA THR A 114 -5.67 3.92 2.11
C THR A 114 -4.87 2.65 1.81
N TRP A 115 -5.44 1.48 2.14
CA TRP A 115 -4.80 0.20 1.84
C TRP A 115 -4.69 -0.03 0.32
N LEU A 116 -5.74 0.27 -0.45
CA LEU A 116 -5.74 0.17 -1.90
C LEU A 116 -4.72 1.11 -2.55
N GLN A 117 -4.67 2.37 -2.14
CA GLN A 117 -3.69 3.35 -2.65
C GLN A 117 -2.25 2.90 -2.38
N LYS A 118 -1.96 2.40 -1.16
CA LYS A 118 -0.62 1.90 -0.80
C LYS A 118 -0.18 0.68 -1.60
N ASN A 119 -1.09 -0.23 -1.93
CA ASN A 119 -0.74 -1.49 -2.61
C ASN A 119 -0.82 -1.38 -4.16
N TYR A 120 -1.73 -0.55 -4.67
CA TYR A 120 -2.07 -0.47 -6.10
C TYR A 120 -1.90 0.92 -6.72
N GLY A 121 -2.05 2.00 -5.95
CA GLY A 121 -2.13 3.37 -6.50
C GLY A 121 -0.91 3.81 -7.32
N SER A 122 0.30 3.33 -6.98
CA SER A 122 1.54 3.63 -7.72
C SER A 122 2.00 2.52 -8.67
N ARG A 123 1.15 1.53 -8.98
CA ARG A 123 1.52 0.46 -9.92
C ARG A 123 1.50 0.95 -11.36
N ASN A 124 2.49 0.52 -12.14
CA ASN A 124 2.63 0.87 -13.56
C ASN A 124 1.73 0.04 -14.50
N GLN A 125 1.01 -0.93 -13.94
CA GLN A 125 -0.01 -1.72 -14.62
C GLN A 125 -1.34 -1.46 -13.91
N GLU A 126 -2.43 -1.67 -14.63
CA GLU A 126 -3.77 -1.63 -14.08
C GLU A 126 -4.05 -2.95 -13.35
N TYR A 127 -4.45 -2.87 -12.09
CA TYR A 127 -4.87 -4.00 -11.28
C TYR A 127 -6.35 -3.83 -10.99
N PHE A 128 -7.14 -4.87 -11.22
CA PHE A 128 -8.53 -4.94 -10.76
C PHE A 128 -8.62 -5.89 -9.58
N VAL A 129 -9.16 -5.40 -8.48
CA VAL A 129 -9.17 -6.03 -7.17
C VAL A 129 -10.59 -6.12 -6.67
N ALA A 130 -10.96 -7.25 -6.10
CA ALA A 130 -12.24 -7.44 -5.43
C ALA A 130 -12.02 -7.72 -3.94
N VAL A 131 -12.74 -6.98 -3.10
CA VAL A 131 -12.83 -7.16 -1.66
C VAL A 131 -14.18 -7.75 -1.33
N PHE A 132 -14.17 -8.98 -0.86
CA PHE A 132 -15.36 -9.76 -0.56
C PHE A 132 -15.72 -9.60 0.92
N LEU A 133 -16.98 -9.29 1.20
CA LEU A 133 -17.46 -8.92 2.53
C LEU A 133 -18.64 -9.80 2.95
N ASN A 134 -18.79 -10.01 4.26
CA ASN A 134 -20.04 -10.54 4.81
C ASN A 134 -21.10 -9.44 5.00
N SER A 135 -22.26 -9.81 5.52
CA SER A 135 -23.41 -8.90 5.72
C SER A 135 -23.13 -7.79 6.74
N ARG A 136 -22.12 -7.98 7.61
CA ARG A 136 -21.66 -7.02 8.62
C ARG A 136 -20.49 -6.14 8.14
N GLY A 137 -20.11 -6.22 6.86
CA GLY A 137 -19.00 -5.43 6.32
C GLY A 137 -17.61 -5.94 6.66
N GLN A 138 -17.49 -7.12 7.28
CA GLN A 138 -16.20 -7.71 7.59
C GLN A 138 -15.60 -8.37 6.35
N VAL A 139 -14.30 -8.18 6.13
CA VAL A 139 -13.61 -8.75 4.97
C VAL A 139 -13.48 -10.26 5.10
N LYS A 140 -13.95 -10.97 4.08
CA LYS A 140 -13.85 -12.42 3.90
C LYS A 140 -12.69 -12.80 2.99
N GLY A 141 -12.29 -11.89 2.10
CA GLY A 141 -11.14 -12.06 1.23
C GLY A 141 -10.88 -10.83 0.39
N CYS A 142 -9.67 -10.74 -0.13
CA CYS A 142 -9.26 -9.77 -1.14
C CYS A 142 -8.54 -10.56 -2.26
N ARG A 143 -8.91 -10.29 -3.51
CA ARG A 143 -8.35 -10.98 -4.69
C ARG A 143 -8.04 -9.98 -5.79
N GLU A 144 -6.85 -10.11 -6.36
CA GLU A 144 -6.55 -9.54 -7.66
C GLU A 144 -7.24 -10.42 -8.69
N ILE A 145 -8.27 -9.89 -9.35
CA ILE A 145 -9.04 -10.62 -10.37
C ILE A 145 -8.35 -10.48 -11.73
N PHE A 146 -7.71 -9.34 -11.96
CA PHE A 146 -7.05 -9.07 -13.22
C PHE A 146 -5.83 -8.15 -13.06
N VAL A 147 -4.83 -8.39 -13.90
CA VAL A 147 -3.67 -7.51 -14.09
C VAL A 147 -3.54 -7.20 -15.59
N GLY A 148 -3.68 -5.92 -15.93
CA GLY A 148 -3.66 -5.40 -17.30
C GLY A 148 -2.34 -5.61 -18.04
N THR A 149 -2.45 -6.18 -19.24
CA THR A 149 -1.56 -5.89 -20.38
C THR A 149 -2.23 -4.87 -21.30
N ARG A 150 -1.48 -4.24 -22.21
CA ARG A 150 -1.87 -3.05 -23.03
C ARG A 150 -3.16 -3.18 -23.87
N GLU A 151 -3.79 -4.34 -23.91
CA GLU A 151 -4.98 -4.62 -24.71
C GLU A 151 -6.16 -4.92 -23.78
N ARG A 152 -7.28 -4.22 -23.98
CA ARG A 152 -8.47 -4.29 -23.12
C ARG A 152 -8.88 -5.74 -22.89
N VAL A 153 -8.97 -6.15 -21.63
CA VAL A 153 -9.57 -7.43 -21.26
C VAL A 153 -10.89 -7.16 -20.55
N THR A 154 -11.91 -7.87 -21.00
CA THR A 154 -13.23 -7.89 -20.38
C THR A 154 -13.13 -8.69 -19.09
N ILE A 155 -13.41 -8.08 -17.94
CA ILE A 155 -13.54 -8.82 -16.68
C ILE A 155 -14.64 -9.87 -16.86
N GLU A 156 -14.29 -11.14 -16.66
CA GLU A 156 -15.28 -12.21 -16.65
C GLU A 156 -16.10 -12.09 -15.37
N VAL A 157 -17.26 -11.43 -15.46
CA VAL A 157 -18.25 -11.28 -14.38
C VAL A 157 -18.46 -12.62 -13.66
N ARG A 158 -18.58 -13.72 -14.43
CA ARG A 158 -18.72 -15.08 -13.90
C ARG A 158 -17.60 -15.46 -12.93
N GLU A 159 -16.35 -15.16 -13.25
CA GLU A 159 -15.20 -15.49 -12.41
C GLU A 159 -15.21 -14.68 -11.12
N LEU A 160 -15.49 -13.37 -11.20
CA LEU A 160 -15.62 -12.50 -10.03
C LEU A 160 -16.69 -13.01 -9.06
N PHE A 161 -17.87 -13.36 -9.56
CA PHE A 161 -18.96 -13.87 -8.73
C PHE A 161 -18.68 -15.29 -8.19
N ASN A 162 -17.98 -16.14 -8.94
CA ASN A 162 -17.53 -17.44 -8.44
C ASN A 162 -16.57 -17.29 -7.26
N GLU A 163 -15.64 -16.33 -7.31
CA GLU A 163 -14.77 -15.99 -6.17
C GLU A 163 -15.56 -15.44 -4.98
N ALA A 164 -16.55 -14.59 -5.22
CA ALA A 164 -17.42 -14.08 -4.17
C ALA A 164 -18.17 -15.21 -3.44
N LEU A 165 -18.70 -16.17 -4.19
CA LEU A 165 -19.36 -17.37 -3.66
C LEU A 165 -18.39 -18.24 -2.86
N ARG A 166 -17.18 -18.50 -3.37
CA ARG A 166 -16.11 -19.23 -2.65
C ARG A 166 -15.75 -18.58 -1.31
N CYS A 167 -15.80 -17.26 -1.25
CA CYS A 167 -15.56 -16.49 -0.02
C CYS A 167 -16.76 -16.45 0.94
N ASN A 168 -17.91 -17.03 0.55
CA ASN A 168 -19.21 -16.87 1.24
C ASN A 168 -19.55 -15.39 1.48
N ALA A 169 -19.33 -14.56 0.46
CA ALA A 169 -19.60 -13.13 0.53
C ALA A 169 -21.05 -12.82 0.18
N SER A 170 -21.63 -11.87 0.89
CA SER A 170 -22.96 -11.30 0.60
C SER A 170 -22.86 -9.89 0.03
N ARG A 171 -21.64 -9.32 0.00
CA ARG A 171 -21.32 -7.97 -0.44
C ARG A 171 -19.93 -7.97 -1.06
N MET A 172 -19.68 -7.06 -1.99
CA MET A 172 -18.35 -6.85 -2.55
C MET A 172 -18.07 -5.37 -2.77
N ILE A 173 -16.79 -5.00 -2.68
CA ILE A 173 -16.26 -3.74 -3.18
C ILE A 173 -15.25 -4.10 -4.27
N ILE A 174 -15.34 -3.46 -5.42
CA ILE A 174 -14.33 -3.59 -6.48
C ILE A 174 -13.46 -2.35 -6.50
N ALA A 175 -12.21 -2.50 -6.92
CA ALA A 175 -11.31 -1.39 -7.08
C ALA A 175 -10.34 -1.59 -8.24
N HIS A 176 -9.89 -0.51 -8.85
CA HIS A 176 -8.76 -0.57 -9.77
C HIS A 176 -7.89 0.67 -9.72
N ASN A 177 -6.66 0.57 -10.22
CA ASN A 177 -5.77 1.71 -10.39
C ASN A 177 -5.58 2.04 -11.87
N HIS A 178 -5.51 3.33 -12.19
CA HIS A 178 -5.05 3.76 -13.51
C HIS A 178 -3.56 4.10 -13.47
N PRO A 179 -2.73 3.51 -14.34
CA PRO A 179 -1.32 3.90 -14.47
C PRO A 179 -1.13 5.40 -14.78
N SER A 180 -2.12 6.02 -15.45
CA SER A 180 -2.16 7.46 -15.73
C SER A 180 -2.36 8.34 -14.49
N GLN A 181 -2.67 7.76 -13.33
CA GLN A 181 -2.96 8.45 -12.06
C GLN A 181 -4.25 9.31 -12.07
N ILE A 182 -5.03 9.24 -13.15
CA ILE A 182 -6.34 9.88 -13.29
C ILE A 182 -7.38 8.98 -12.63
N THR A 183 -8.16 9.50 -11.67
CA THR A 183 -9.16 8.71 -10.93
C THR A 183 -10.57 8.83 -11.48
N GLU A 184 -10.79 9.76 -12.41
CA GLU A 184 -12.07 9.91 -13.10
C GLU A 184 -12.41 8.64 -13.91
N PRO A 185 -13.62 8.08 -13.75
CA PRO A 185 -14.00 6.86 -14.43
C PRO A 185 -14.20 7.08 -15.93
N SER A 186 -13.70 6.13 -16.72
CA SER A 186 -14.00 6.04 -18.14
C SER A 186 -15.44 5.54 -18.38
N LYS A 187 -15.91 5.62 -19.63
CA LYS A 187 -17.19 5.01 -20.03
C LYS A 187 -17.21 3.50 -19.82
N ALA A 188 -16.06 2.83 -19.97
CA ALA A 188 -15.94 1.40 -19.74
C ALA A 188 -16.13 1.08 -18.25
N ASP A 189 -15.54 1.88 -17.36
CA ASP A 189 -15.66 1.70 -15.91
C ASP A 189 -17.10 1.86 -15.46
N ILE A 190 -17.79 2.89 -15.97
CA ILE A 190 -19.21 3.13 -15.66
C ILE A 190 -20.06 1.93 -16.11
N ASN A 191 -19.91 1.48 -17.37
CA ASN A 191 -20.69 0.37 -17.90
C ASN A 191 -20.44 -0.94 -17.15
N MET A 192 -19.17 -1.21 -16.82
CA MET A 192 -18.78 -2.36 -16.01
C MET A 192 -19.41 -2.29 -14.62
N THR A 193 -19.34 -1.13 -13.95
CA THR A 193 -19.93 -0.93 -12.61
C THR A 193 -21.41 -1.24 -12.62
N LEU A 194 -22.15 -0.72 -13.60
CA LEU A 194 -23.59 -0.95 -13.74
C LEU A 194 -23.90 -2.43 -13.98
N THR A 195 -23.13 -3.08 -14.85
CA THR A 195 -23.27 -4.52 -15.14
C THR A 195 -23.04 -5.36 -13.87
N LEU A 196 -21.99 -5.05 -13.11
CA LEU A 196 -21.66 -5.75 -11.87
C LEU A 196 -22.67 -5.47 -10.76
N HIS A 197 -23.19 -4.26 -10.68
CA HIS A 197 -24.25 -3.90 -9.73
C HIS A 197 -25.52 -4.71 -10.01
N GLN A 198 -25.99 -4.76 -11.26
CA GLN A 198 -27.16 -5.55 -11.66
C GLN A 198 -26.96 -7.05 -11.43
N ALA A 199 -25.80 -7.58 -11.81
CA ALA A 199 -25.46 -8.99 -11.52
C ALA A 199 -25.43 -9.27 -10.01
N GLY A 200 -24.95 -8.30 -9.22
CA GLY A 200 -24.92 -8.38 -7.76
C GLY A 200 -26.28 -8.56 -7.14
N GLU A 201 -27.25 -7.77 -7.58
CA GLU A 201 -28.63 -7.86 -7.11
C GLU A 201 -29.29 -9.19 -7.46
N ILE A 202 -29.03 -9.73 -8.65
CA ILE A 202 -29.55 -11.04 -9.08
C ILE A 202 -28.92 -12.18 -8.26
N MET A 203 -27.61 -12.11 -8.02
CA MET A 203 -26.86 -13.16 -7.35
C MET A 203 -26.96 -13.11 -5.81
N GLY A 204 -27.55 -12.06 -5.24
CA GLY A 204 -27.59 -11.83 -3.80
C GLY A 204 -26.24 -11.43 -3.20
N ILE A 205 -25.37 -10.81 -4.01
CA ILE A 205 -24.05 -10.31 -3.60
C ILE A 205 -23.94 -8.85 -4.02
N SER A 206 -24.38 -7.93 -3.15
CA SER A 206 -24.48 -6.51 -3.48
C SER A 206 -23.11 -5.87 -3.73
N LEU A 207 -22.98 -5.14 -4.85
CA LEU A 207 -21.83 -4.28 -5.10
C LEU A 207 -21.98 -2.99 -4.27
N VAL A 208 -21.20 -2.89 -3.21
CA VAL A 208 -21.28 -1.78 -2.24
C VAL A 208 -20.57 -0.53 -2.75
N ASP A 209 -19.41 -0.70 -3.38
CA ASP A 209 -18.67 0.41 -3.97
C ASP A 209 -17.79 -0.06 -5.13
N HIS A 210 -17.46 0.88 -6.00
CA HIS A 210 -16.37 0.78 -6.95
C HIS A 210 -15.39 1.93 -6.71
N VAL A 211 -14.15 1.60 -6.35
CA VAL A 211 -13.12 2.58 -6.00
C VAL A 211 -12.01 2.60 -7.06
N ILE A 212 -11.79 3.75 -7.69
CA ILE A 212 -10.63 3.98 -8.57
C ILE A 212 -9.56 4.67 -7.74
N VAL A 213 -8.34 4.11 -7.65
CA VAL A 213 -7.25 4.67 -6.82
C VAL A 213 -6.05 5.13 -7.66
N SER A 214 -5.42 6.22 -7.23
CA SER A 214 -4.09 6.65 -7.67
C SER A 214 -3.15 6.74 -6.46
N TYR A 215 -1.97 7.32 -6.63
CA TYR A 215 -1.00 7.45 -5.53
C TYR A 215 -1.53 8.27 -4.34
N ASP A 216 -2.34 9.31 -4.57
CA ASP A 216 -2.87 10.22 -3.54
C ASP A 216 -4.36 10.54 -3.68
N ARG A 217 -5.01 10.16 -4.77
CA ARG A 217 -6.44 10.41 -5.01
C ARG A 217 -7.20 9.11 -5.14
N TYR A 218 -8.52 9.23 -5.04
CA TYR A 218 -9.44 8.16 -5.38
C TYR A 218 -10.77 8.72 -5.87
N TYR A 219 -11.53 7.86 -6.54
CA TYR A 219 -12.92 8.09 -6.90
C TYR A 219 -13.76 6.93 -6.36
N SER A 220 -14.81 7.23 -5.59
CA SER A 220 -15.81 6.25 -5.14
C SER A 220 -17.11 6.46 -5.92
N PHE A 221 -17.60 5.41 -6.57
CA PHE A 221 -18.90 5.46 -7.26
C PHE A 221 -20.04 5.69 -6.27
N ARG A 222 -19.96 5.10 -5.07
CA ARG A 222 -20.95 5.28 -4.00
C ARG A 222 -20.99 6.72 -3.50
N GLU A 223 -19.85 7.33 -3.19
CA GLU A 223 -19.78 8.73 -2.72
C GLU A 223 -20.28 9.72 -3.77
N ASN A 224 -20.16 9.37 -5.05
CA ASN A 224 -20.63 10.17 -6.17
C ASN A 224 -22.07 9.82 -6.62
N GLY A 225 -22.80 8.98 -5.86
CA GLY A 225 -24.21 8.64 -6.11
C GLY A 225 -24.45 7.89 -7.42
N ARG A 226 -23.48 7.08 -7.87
CA ARG A 226 -23.56 6.28 -9.10
C ARG A 226 -23.94 4.81 -8.86
N ILE A 227 -24.02 4.40 -7.60
CA ILE A 227 -24.53 3.14 -7.05
C ILE A 227 -25.02 3.36 -5.63
#